data_AF-A0A950Y817-F1
#
_entry.id   AF-A0A950Y817-F1
#
_cell.length_a   1.000
_cell.length_b   1.000
_cell.length_c   1.000
_cell.angle_alpha   90.00
_cell.angle_beta   90.00
_cell.angle_gamma   90.00
#
_symmetry.space_group_name_H-M   'P 1'
#
loop_
_entity.id
_entity.type
_entity.pdbx_description
1 polymer ?
#
loop_
_entity_poly.entity_id
_entity_poly.type
_entity_poly.pdbx_seq_one_letter_code
_entity_poly.pdbx_strand_id
1 'polypeptide(L)' 'MTEQEVRSALNRIPDPCSVAAGATAGIAELGLLSEVAVENASDGARVRVAIRLTDPVCMMGAAFLASARELLSRLDGV' A
#
# COMPACT_ATOMS: atom_id res chain seq x y z
N MET A 1 8.40 5.34 13.37
CA MET A 1 7.93 5.42 11.98
C MET A 1 6.71 6.33 11.90
N THR A 2 6.53 7.01 10.77
CA THR A 2 5.45 7.96 10.52
C THR A 2 4.51 7.45 9.42
N GLU A 3 3.26 7.94 9.42
CA GLU A 3 2.29 7.64 8.37
C GLU A 3 2.80 8.03 6.97
N GLN A 4 3.53 9.15 6.87
CA GLN A 4 4.04 9.65 5.60
C GLN A 4 5.13 8.74 5.01
N GLU A 5 6.00 8.17 5.85
CA GLU A 5 6.99 7.17 5.42
C GLU A 5 6.31 5.91 4.88
N VAL A 6 5.28 5.42 5.58
CA VAL A 6 4.49 4.26 5.14
C VAL A 6 3.78 4.54 3.81
N ARG A 7 3.12 5.70 3.67
CA ARG A 7 2.47 6.12 2.42
C ARG A 7 3.44 6.22 1.25
N SER A 8 4.63 6.79 1.49
CA SER A 8 5.68 6.91 0.47
C SER A 8 6.20 5.54 0.03
N ALA A 9 6.38 4.62 0.98
CA ALA A 9 6.77 3.24 0.69
C ALA A 9 5.71 2.51 -0.13
N LEU A 10 4.44 2.60 0.27
CA LEU A 10 3.30 1.99 -0.43
C LEU A 10 3.11 2.55 -1.85
N ASN A 11 3.42 3.82 -2.09
CA ASN A 11 3.29 4.41 -3.43
C ASN A 11 4.22 3.79 -4.48
N ARG A 12 5.23 3.00 -4.05
CA ARG A 12 6.09 2.24 -4.98
C ARG A 12 5.41 1.00 -5.56
N ILE A 13 4.23 0.63 -5.07
CA ILE A 13 3.47 -0.51 -5.61
C ILE A 13 2.77 -0.02 -6.87
N PRO A 14 3.21 -0.48 -8.06
CA PRO A 14 2.57 -0.10 -9.30
C PRO A 14 1.19 -0.75 -9.38
N ASP A 15 0.19 -0.02 -9.87
CA ASP A 15 -1.08 -0.63 -10.23
C ASP A 15 -0.91 -1.51 -11.47
N PRO A 16 -1.18 -2.83 -11.39
CA PRO A 16 -1.04 -3.73 -12.54
C PRO A 16 -1.88 -3.30 -13.75
N CYS A 17 -3.05 -2.70 -13.51
CA CYS A 17 -3.92 -2.20 -14.57
C CYS A 17 -3.32 -0.96 -15.25
N SER A 18 -2.80 -0.03 -14.46
CA SER A 18 -2.04 1.13 -14.95
C SER A 18 -0.81 0.70 -15.74
N VAL A 19 -0.03 -0.27 -15.26
CA VAL A 19 1.13 -0.80 -15.99
C VAL A 19 0.72 -1.42 -17.32
N ALA A 20 -0.35 -2.22 -17.33
CA ALA A 20 -0.90 -2.77 -18.57
C ALA A 20 -1.39 -1.67 -19.54
N ALA A 21 -1.87 -0.54 -19.02
CA ALA A 21 -2.28 0.64 -19.79
C ALA A 21 -1.12 1.59 -20.14
N GLY A 22 0.12 1.28 -19.78
CA GLY A 22 1.32 2.11 -20.05
C GLY A 22 1.53 3.29 -19.08
N ALA A 23 0.79 3.33 -17.96
CA ALA A 23 0.96 4.29 -16.89
C ALA A 23 1.73 3.68 -15.70
N THR A 24 2.55 4.46 -15.01
CA THR A 24 3.33 4.03 -13.84
C THR A 24 2.79 4.60 -12.54
N ALA A 25 1.47 4.73 -12.43
CA ALA A 25 0.85 5.29 -11.24
C ALA A 25 0.91 4.29 -10.07
N GLY A 26 1.36 4.76 -8.91
CA GLY A 26 1.36 3.99 -7.67
C GLY A 26 -0.01 3.93 -7.01
N ILE A 27 -0.21 2.97 -6.10
CA ILE A 27 -1.48 2.85 -5.37
C ILE A 27 -1.86 4.09 -4.54
N ALA A 28 -0.89 4.89 -4.08
CA ALA A 28 -1.18 6.11 -3.34
C ALA A 28 -1.56 7.26 -4.29
N GLU A 29 -0.88 7.37 -5.44
CA GLU A 29 -1.19 8.34 -6.51
C GLU A 29 -2.58 8.13 -7.10
N LEU A 30 -3.05 6.88 -7.19
CA LEU A 30 -4.40 6.55 -7.65
C LEU A 30 -5.47 6.78 -6.57
N GLY A 31 -5.10 7.22 -5.36
CA GLY A 31 -6.04 7.43 -4.26
C GLY A 31 -6.65 6.13 -3.70
N LEU A 32 -6.03 4.98 -3.97
CA LEU A 32 -6.53 3.68 -3.51
C LEU A 32 -6.21 3.43 -2.03
N LEU A 33 -5.35 4.22 -1.40
CA LEU A 33 -5.12 4.18 0.05
C LEU A 33 -6.20 4.98 0.78
N SER A 34 -7.20 4.29 1.33
CA SER A 34 -8.26 4.95 2.09
C SER A 34 -7.89 5.24 3.54
N GLU A 35 -6.99 4.43 4.12
CA GLU A 35 -6.52 4.61 5.50
C GLU A 35 -5.09 4.09 5.63
N VAL A 36 -4.26 4.85 6.35
CA VAL A 36 -2.95 4.39 6.84
C VAL A 36 -2.87 4.82 8.30
N ALA A 37 -2.78 3.86 9.22
CA ALA A 37 -2.60 4.11 10.64
C ALA A 37 -1.32 3.45 11.13
N VAL A 38 -0.50 4.22 11.86
CA VAL A 38 0.76 3.75 12.43
C VAL A 38 0.71 3.88 13.94
N GLU A 39 0.83 2.75 14.63
CA GLU A 39 0.91 2.68 16.09
C GLU A 39 2.32 2.27 16.47
N ASN A 40 3.14 3.24 16.92
CA ASN A 40 4.49 2.93 17.39
C ASN A 40 4.44 2.23 18.76
N ALA A 41 5.21 1.16 18.91
CA ALA A 41 5.37 0.38 20.13
C ALA A 41 6.85 0.30 20.52
N SER A 42 7.14 -0.26 21.71
CA SER A 42 8.52 -0.38 22.22
C SER A 42 9.41 -1.33 21.41
N ASP A 43 8.80 -2.23 20.64
CA ASP A 43 9.46 -3.29 19.84
C ASP A 43 9.32 -3.08 18.33
N GLY A 44 8.74 -1.95 17.88
CA GLY A 44 8.50 -1.66 16.47
C GLY A 44 7.30 -0.76 16.26
N ALA A 45 6.54 -1.00 15.20
CA ALA A 45 5.39 -0.22 14.83
C ALA A 45 4.36 -1.08 14.11
N ARG A 46 3.13 -1.06 14.60
CA ARG A 46 2.01 -1.73 13.95
C ARG A 46 1.43 -0.82 12.88
N VAL A 47 1.40 -1.32 11.65
CA VAL A 47 0.81 -0.60 10.51
C VAL A 47 -0.51 -1.24 10.11
N ARG A 48 -1.55 -0.42 10.01
CA ARG A 48 -2.82 -0.80 9.38
C ARG A 48 -3.01 0.00 8.10
N VAL A 49 -3.31 -0.69 7.02
CA VAL A 49 -3.55 -0.10 5.70
C VAL A 49 -4.89 -0.59 5.19
N ALA A 50 -5.75 0.33 4.77
CA ALA A 50 -6.97 0.01 4.04
C ALA A 50 -6.82 0.45 2.59
N ILE A 51 -7.04 -0.49 1.67
CA ILE A 51 -7.01 -0.27 0.23
C ILE A 51 -8.45 -0.27 -0.28
N ARG A 52 -8.87 0.81 -0.93
CA ARG A 52 -10.14 0.96 -1.62
C ARG A 52 -9.91 0.73 -3.10
N LEU A 53 -10.48 -0.36 -3.61
CA LEU A 53 -10.42 -0.68 -5.04
C LEU A 53 -11.45 0.16 -5.81
N THR A 54 -11.14 0.46 -7.07
CA THR A 54 -12.04 1.17 -7.99
C THR A 54 -13.32 0.37 -8.26
N ASP A 55 -13.22 -0.97 -8.24
CA ASP A 55 -14.33 -1.89 -8.46
C ASP A 55 -14.31 -3.03 -7.41
N PRO A 56 -15.44 -3.35 -6.76
CA PRO A 56 -15.52 -4.41 -5.75
C PRO A 56 -15.24 -5.83 -6.30
N VAL A 57 -15.38 -6.06 -7.60
CA VAL A 57 -15.07 -7.34 -8.27
C VAL A 57 -13.69 -7.34 -8.95
N CYS A 58 -12.83 -6.37 -8.63
CA CYS A 58 -11.48 -6.32 -9.14
C CYS A 58 -10.68 -7.58 -8.74
N MET A 59 -10.37 -8.42 -9.73
CA MET A 59 -9.56 -9.64 -9.55
C MET A 59 -8.13 -9.34 -9.05
N MET A 60 -7.66 -8.10 -9.21
CA MET A 60 -6.32 -7.67 -8.78
C MET A 60 -6.25 -7.24 -7.30
N GLY A 61 -7.38 -7.19 -6.59
CA GLY A 61 -7.41 -6.80 -5.17
C GLY A 61 -6.46 -7.61 -4.28
N ALA A 62 -6.40 -8.93 -4.51
CA ALA A 62 -5.49 -9.81 -3.77
C ALA A 62 -4.01 -9.53 -4.07
N ALA A 63 -3.68 -9.18 -5.32
CA ALA A 63 -2.31 -8.84 -5.71
C ALA A 63 -1.85 -7.55 -5.00
N PHE A 64 -2.71 -6.54 -4.92
CA PHE A 64 -2.42 -5.31 -4.17
C PHE A 64 -2.13 -5.58 -2.69
N LEU A 65 -2.95 -6.41 -2.04
CA LEU A 65 -2.75 -6.79 -0.64
C LEU A 65 -1.44 -7.54 -0.43
N ALA A 66 -1.10 -8.47 -1.33
CA ALA A 66 0.14 -9.23 -1.28
C ALA A 66 1.36 -8.31 -1.42
N SER A 67 1.38 -7.43 -2.43
CA SER A 67 2.47 -6.47 -2.64
C SER A 67 2.60 -5.48 -1.49
N ALA A 68 1.48 -4.97 -0.95
CA ALA A 68 1.49 -4.10 0.23
C ALA A 68 2.11 -4.80 1.44
N ARG A 69 1.71 -6.04 1.71
CA ARG A 69 2.26 -6.82 2.81
C ARG A 69 3.75 -7.10 2.64
N GLU A 70 4.17 -7.51 1.43
CA GLU A 70 5.58 -7.77 1.14
C GLU A 70 6.43 -6.51 1.33
N LEU A 71 5.98 -5.38 0.80
CA LEU A 71 6.72 -4.13 0.89
C LEU A 71 6.82 -3.64 2.34
N LEU A 72 5.71 -3.65 3.08
CA LEU A 72 5.70 -3.24 4.49
C LEU A 72 6.56 -4.15 5.37
N SER A 73 6.58 -5.46 5.12
CA SER A 73 7.41 -6.41 5.87
C SER A 73 8.93 -6.21 5.72
N ARG A 74 9.34 -5.38 4.74
CA ARG A 74 10.75 -5.01 4.51
C ARG A 74 11.12 -3.68 5.16
N LEU A 75 10.16 -2.98 5.76
CA LEU A 75 10.44 -1.76 6.52
C LEU A 75 10.95 -2.17 7.91
N ASP A 76 12.09 -1.62 8.30
CA ASP A 76 12.67 -1.91 9.61
C ASP A 76 11.70 -1.49 10.73
N GLY A 77 11.34 -2.46 11.57
CA GLY A 77 10.45 -2.25 12.71
C GLY A 77 8.96 -2.35 12.43
N VAL A 78 8.52 -3.00 11.33
CA VAL A 78 7.10 -3.21 10.96
C VAL A 78 6.65 -4.66 11.06
#